data_AF-A0A7C4D907-F1
#
_entry.id   AF-A0A7C4D907-F1
#
_cell.length_a   1.000
_cell.length_b   1.000
_cell.length_c   1.000
_cell.angle_alpha   90.00
_cell.angle_beta   90.00
_cell.angle_gamma   90.00
#
_symmetry.space_group_name_H-M   'P 1'
#
loop_
_entity.id
_entity.type
_entity.pdbx_description
1 polymer ?
#
loop_
_entity_poly.entity_id
_entity_poly.type
_entity_poly.pdbx_seq_one_letter_code
_entity_poly.pdbx_strand_id
1 'polypeptide(L)'
;MNFVSKVKVDIFIPIGACACQFAGFMDKVFNVLVKYRDKVEFEIKSSLSDEAKNYKIGSKGVVLNGVEVFTEHFKPDKLEKAIEQAIKKIEEGKVET
;
A
#
# COMPACT_ATOMS: atom_id res chain seq x y z
N MET A 1 -8.11 -21.28 13.04
CA MET A 1 -7.29 -20.50 12.09
C MET A 1 -7.05 -19.13 12.71
N ASN A 2 -5.81 -18.81 13.10
CA ASN A 2 -5.49 -17.49 13.62
C ASN A 2 -5.45 -16.52 12.44
N PHE A 3 -6.47 -15.66 12.31
CA PHE A 3 -6.43 -14.54 11.37
C PHE A 3 -5.37 -13.56 11.86
N VAL A 4 -4.14 -13.69 11.37
CA VAL A 4 -3.14 -12.64 11.51
C VAL A 4 -3.63 -11.50 10.64
N SER A 5 -4.38 -10.57 11.23
CA SER A 5 -4.77 -9.33 10.57
C SER A 5 -3.50 -8.59 10.16
N LYS A 6 -3.21 -8.53 8.86
CA LYS A 6 -2.11 -7.76 8.27
C LYS A 6 -2.66 -6.48 7.68
N VAL A 7 -1.82 -5.46 7.60
CA VAL A 7 -2.15 -4.24 6.86
C VAL A 7 -2.16 -4.57 5.37
N LYS A 8 -3.30 -4.31 4.71
CA LYS A 8 -3.44 -4.51 3.27
C LYS A 8 -2.89 -3.31 2.51
N VAL A 9 -2.10 -3.56 1.48
CA VAL A 9 -1.44 -2.54 0.67
C VAL A 9 -1.69 -2.82 -0.81
N ASP A 10 -2.57 -2.06 -1.43
CA ASP A 10 -2.81 -2.16 -2.87
C ASP A 10 -1.90 -1.18 -3.62
N ILE A 11 -1.06 -1.69 -4.50
CA ILE A 11 -0.09 -0.91 -5.28
C ILE A 11 -0.58 -0.83 -6.73
N PHE A 12 -0.95 0.35 -7.18
CA PHE A 12 -1.45 0.60 -8.53
C PHE A 12 -0.34 1.12 -9.42
N ILE A 13 -0.09 0.44 -10.54
CA ILE A 13 0.90 0.80 -11.56
C ILE A 13 0.32 0.60 -12.97
N PRO A 14 0.88 1.23 -14.02
CA PRO A 14 0.40 1.03 -15.38
C PRO A 14 0.88 -0.33 -15.91
N ILE A 15 0.13 -1.39 -15.62
CA ILE A 15 0.42 -2.74 -16.10
C ILE A 15 0.41 -2.74 -17.63
N GLY A 16 1.45 -3.32 -18.24
CA GLY A 16 1.67 -3.31 -19.69
C GLY A 16 2.53 -2.15 -20.19
N ALA A 17 2.89 -1.19 -19.34
CA ALA A 17 3.87 -0.16 -19.63
C ALA A 17 5.31 -0.66 -19.36
N CYS A 18 6.31 0.07 -19.85
CA CYS A 18 7.72 -0.24 -19.56
C CYS A 18 7.97 -0.17 -18.04
N ALA A 19 8.64 -1.18 -17.48
CA ALA A 19 9.04 -1.19 -16.07
C ALA A 19 9.81 0.07 -15.66
N CYS A 20 10.59 0.65 -16.58
CA CYS A 20 11.29 1.91 -16.40
C CYS A 20 10.38 3.08 -15.96
N GLN A 21 9.09 3.06 -16.31
CA GLN A 21 8.13 4.12 -15.98
C GLN A 21 7.59 4.04 -14.55
N PHE A 22 7.79 2.92 -13.86
CA PHE A 22 7.29 2.69 -12.50
C PHE A 22 8.31 2.08 -11.53
N ALA A 23 9.49 1.65 -11.98
CA ALA A 23 10.53 1.05 -11.14
C ALA A 23 10.90 1.95 -9.96
N GLY A 24 11.23 3.23 -10.21
CA GLY A 24 11.59 4.16 -9.13
C GLY A 24 10.44 4.48 -8.15
N PHE A 25 9.18 4.24 -8.54
CA PHE A 25 8.05 4.31 -7.62
C PHE A 25 7.96 3.03 -6.77
N MET A 26 8.07 1.86 -7.42
CA MET A 26 8.08 0.56 -6.76
C MET A 26 9.22 0.46 -5.74
N ASP A 27 10.43 0.91 -6.09
CA ASP A 27 11.58 0.91 -5.17
C ASP A 27 11.28 1.71 -3.90
N LYS A 28 10.65 2.88 -4.03
CA LYS A 28 10.24 3.71 -2.88
C LYS A 28 9.21 2.99 -2.01
N VAL A 29 8.22 2.36 -2.61
CA VAL A 29 7.17 1.62 -1.89
C VAL A 29 7.79 0.42 -1.17
N PHE A 30 8.55 -0.41 -1.87
CA PHE A 30 9.14 -1.63 -1.30
C PHE A 30 10.19 -1.35 -0.22
N ASN A 31 10.93 -0.25 -0.31
CA ASN A 31 11.86 0.15 0.75
C ASN A 31 11.14 0.41 2.09
N VAL A 32 9.86 0.81 2.04
CA VAL A 32 9.02 0.90 3.24
C VAL A 32 8.46 -0.47 3.60
N LEU A 33 7.84 -1.18 2.65
CA LEU A 33 7.13 -2.43 2.92
C LEU A 33 8.02 -3.54 3.46
N VAL A 34 9.29 -3.62 3.02
CA VAL A 34 10.23 -4.67 3.45
C VAL A 34 10.48 -4.66 4.96
N LYS A 35 10.43 -3.47 5.59
CA LYS A 35 10.58 -3.32 7.05
C LYS A 35 9.44 -3.98 7.83
N TYR A 36 8.29 -4.16 7.18
CA TYR A 36 7.05 -4.66 7.77
C TYR A 36 6.55 -5.94 7.10
N ARG A 37 7.43 -6.68 6.39
CA ARG A 37 7.05 -7.85 5.57
C ARG A 37 6.14 -8.87 6.26
N ASP A 38 6.32 -9.06 7.58
CA ASP A 38 5.57 -10.03 8.37
C ASP A 38 4.20 -9.48 8.83
N LYS A 39 4.00 -8.16 8.74
CA LYS A 39 2.81 -7.41 9.18
C LYS A 39 2.00 -6.79 8.03
N VAL A 40 2.52 -6.80 6.81
CA VAL A 40 1.83 -6.29 5.61
C VAL A 40 1.53 -7.41 4.63
N GLU A 41 0.45 -7.23 3.88
CA GLU A 41 0.11 -8.03 2.70
C GLU A 41 -0.11 -7.04 1.56
N PHE A 42 0.54 -7.26 0.42
CA PHE A 42 0.45 -6.34 -0.71
C PHE A 42 0.02 -7.05 -1.99
N GLU A 43 -0.72 -6.32 -2.82
CA GLU A 43 -1.13 -6.74 -4.15
C GLU A 43 -0.75 -5.66 -5.18
N ILE A 44 -0.32 -6.08 -6.36
CA ILE A 44 -0.04 -5.16 -7.47
C ILE A 44 -1.22 -5.18 -8.43
N LYS A 45 -1.84 -4.02 -8.63
CA LYS A 45 -3.04 -3.82 -9.44
C LYS A 45 -2.77 -2.85 -10.59
N SER A 46 -3.63 -2.91 -11.61
CA SER A 46 -3.57 -2.00 -12.75
C SER A 46 -4.08 -0.61 -12.35
N SER A 47 -3.31 0.45 -12.62
CA SER A 47 -3.75 1.83 -12.47
C SER A 47 -4.83 2.23 -13.49
N LEU A 48 -5.09 1.38 -14.49
CA LEU A 48 -6.16 1.58 -15.48
C LEU A 48 -7.50 0.96 -15.05
N SER A 49 -7.54 0.26 -13.92
CA SER A 49 -8.76 -0.37 -13.42
C SER A 49 -9.79 0.65 -12.92
N ASP A 50 -11.07 0.25 -12.86
CA ASP A 50 -12.11 1.11 -12.27
C ASP A 50 -11.89 1.32 -10.77
N GLU A 51 -11.27 0.36 -10.09
CA GLU A 51 -10.86 0.50 -8.69
C GLU A 51 -9.86 1.65 -8.51
N ALA A 52 -8.85 1.75 -9.38
CA ALA A 52 -7.90 2.87 -9.36
C ALA A 52 -8.60 4.22 -9.54
N LYS A 53 -9.61 4.29 -10.42
CA LYS A 53 -10.42 5.50 -10.65
C LYS A 53 -11.21 5.89 -9.40
N ASN A 54 -11.78 4.92 -8.68
CA ASN A 54 -12.49 5.19 -7.42
C ASN A 54 -11.58 5.81 -6.36
N TYR A 55 -10.31 5.41 -6.33
CA TYR A 55 -9.29 6.00 -5.48
C TYR A 55 -8.64 7.28 -6.04
N LYS A 56 -9.08 7.77 -7.21
CA LYS A 56 -8.50 8.91 -7.93
C LYS A 56 -7.01 8.73 -8.21
N ILE A 57 -6.57 7.50 -8.43
CA ILE A 57 -5.21 7.18 -8.82
C ILE A 57 -5.05 7.46 -10.31
N GLY A 58 -4.06 8.28 -10.66
CA GLY A 58 -3.70 8.58 -12.05
C GLY A 58 -2.80 7.50 -12.64
N SER A 59 -1.48 7.75 -12.68
CA SER A 59 -0.51 6.78 -13.21
C SER A 59 -0.11 5.72 -12.19
N LYS A 60 0.19 6.16 -10.95
CA LYS A 60 0.73 5.30 -9.89
C LYS A 60 0.18 5.71 -8.54
N GLY A 61 -0.02 4.75 -7.64
CA GLY A 61 -0.49 5.04 -6.29
C GLY A 61 -0.47 3.82 -5.37
N VAL A 62 -0.65 4.06 -4.08
CA VAL A 62 -0.78 3.04 -3.05
C VAL A 62 -2.06 3.31 -2.25
N VAL A 63 -2.79 2.26 -1.90
CA VAL A 63 -3.94 2.34 -1.01
C VAL A 63 -3.71 1.43 0.19
N LEU A 64 -3.79 1.98 1.40
CA LEU A 64 -3.74 1.21 2.64
C LEU A 64 -5.14 0.89 3.14
N ASN A 65 -5.40 -0.40 3.40
CA ASN A 65 -6.65 -0.93 3.92
C ASN A 65 -7.90 -0.47 3.14
N GLY A 66 -7.75 -0.12 1.86
CA GLY A 66 -8.85 0.38 1.02
C GLY A 66 -9.34 1.79 1.37
N VAL A 67 -8.64 2.55 2.23
CA VAL A 67 -9.09 3.87 2.70
C VAL A 67 -8.05 4.97 2.50
N GLU A 68 -6.80 4.74 2.91
CA GLU A 68 -5.78 5.79 2.88
C GLU A 68 -4.99 5.75 1.57
N VAL A 69 -5.03 6.85 0.81
CA VAL A 69 -4.50 6.91 -0.56
C VAL A 69 -3.22 7.73 -0.65
N PHE A 70 -2.19 7.17 -1.27
CA PHE A 70 -0.91 7.81 -1.58
C PHE A 70 -0.73 7.88 -3.10
N THR A 71 -0.67 9.08 -3.65
CA THR A 71 -0.42 9.29 -5.08
C THR A 71 1.07 9.26 -5.41
N GLU A 72 1.42 9.24 -6.69
CA GLU A 72 2.79 9.12 -7.22
C GLU A 72 3.89 9.93 -6.50
N HIS A 73 3.58 11.13 -6.01
CA HIS A 73 4.55 12.03 -5.38
C HIS A 73 4.58 11.98 -3.85
N PHE A 74 4.11 10.88 -3.25
CA PHE A 74 4.15 10.71 -1.80
C PHE A 74 5.58 10.69 -1.25
N LYS A 75 5.74 11.09 0.01
CA LYS A 75 7.00 10.94 0.77
C LYS A 75 7.01 9.57 1.46
N PRO A 76 8.09 8.77 1.36
CA PRO A 76 8.19 7.47 2.02
C PRO A 76 7.85 7.51 3.52
N ASP A 77 8.27 8.56 4.24
CA ASP A 77 7.98 8.71 5.68
C ASP A 77 6.48 8.80 6.00
N LYS A 78 5.67 9.30 5.06
CA LYS A 78 4.21 9.35 5.25
C LYS A 78 3.59 7.96 5.13
N LEU A 79 4.03 7.18 4.14
CA LEU A 79 3.58 5.80 3.97
C LEU A 79 4.01 4.94 5.16
N GLU A 80 5.24 5.12 5.64
CA GLU A 80 5.76 4.43 6.81
C GLU A 80 4.92 4.71 8.06
N LYS A 81 4.68 5.99 8.39
CA LYS A 81 3.85 6.37 9.55
C LYS A 81 2.43 5.81 9.47
N ALA A 82 1.84 5.79 8.28
CA ALA A 82 0.50 5.25 8.11
C ALA A 82 0.45 3.73 8.34
N ILE A 83 1.46 3.00 7.87
CA ILE A 83 1.61 1.55 8.15
C ILE A 83 1.81 1.31 9.65
N GLU A 84 2.67 2.07 10.33
CA GLU A 84 2.87 1.96 11.78
C GLU A 84 1.57 2.19 12.55
N GLN A 85 0.79 3.21 12.18
CA GLN A 85 -0.49 3.50 12.81
C GLN A 85 -1.52 2.40 12.54
N ALA A 86 -1.56 1.86 11.32
CA ALA A 86 -2.46 0.76 10.97
C ALA A 86 -2.11 -0.52 11.73
N ILE A 87 -0.81 -0.84 11.90
CA ILE A 87 -0.34 -1.96 12.71
C ILE A 87 -0.76 -1.79 14.16
N LYS A 88 -0.54 -0.61 14.76
CA LYS A 88 -0.93 -0.34 16.15
C LYS A 88 -2.42 -0.54 16.37
N LYS A 89 -3.27 0.01 15.49
CA LYS A 89 -4.74 -0.17 15.56
C LYS A 89 -5.15 -1.63 15.49
N ILE A 90 -4.48 -2.45 14.67
CA ILE A 90 -4.73 -3.89 14.58
C ILE A 90 -4.30 -4.61 15.86
N GLU A 91 -3.19 -4.21 16.46
CA GLU A 91 -2.68 -4.79 17.71
C GLU A 91 -3.57 -4.37 18.90
N GLU A 92 -3.98 -3.11 19.00
CA GLU A 92 -4.86 -2.57 20.04
C GLU A 92 -6.28 -3.15 19.95
N GLY A 93 -6.83 -3.28 18.74
CA GLY A 93 -8.13 -3.92 18.51
C GLY A 93 -8.16 -5.45 18.76
N LYS A 94 -7.01 -6.08 19.02
CA LYS A 94 -6.91 -7.48 19.49
C LYS A 94 -6.87 -7.60 21.02
N VAL A 95 -6.76 -6.49 21.75
CA VAL A 95 -6.68 -6.49 23.24
C VAL A 95 -8.08 -6.44 23.88
N GLU A 96 -9.12 -6.13 23.11
CA GLU A 96 -10.52 -6.17 23.54
C GLU A 96 -11.22 -7.44 23.03
N THR A 97 -10.92 -8.62 23.61
CA THR A 97 -11.83 -9.78 23.71
C THR A 97 -11.35 -10.78 24.75
#